data_AF-A0A368KRL4-F1
#
_entry.id   AF-A0A368KRL4-F1
#
_cell.length_a   1.000
_cell.length_b   1.000
_cell.length_c   1.000
_cell.angle_alpha   90.00
_cell.angle_beta   90.00
_cell.angle_gamma   90.00
#
_symmetry.space_group_name_H-M   'P 1'
#
loop_
_entity.id
_entity.type
_entity.pdbx_description
1 polymer ?
#
loop_
_entity_poly.entity_id
_entity_poly.type
_entity_poly.pdbx_seq_one_letter_code
_entity_poly.pdbx_strand_id
1 'polypeptide(L)' 'MAKGPGYTIDDLIYYTGLFGGIIITYLLLENLPIHHIIRLIIALIVGVGTGWCATYFFSRNEGSGGDSEF' A
#
# COMPACT_ATOMS: atom_id res chain seq x y z
N MET A 1 -17.51 19.57 15.40
CA MET A 1 -16.57 18.43 15.26
C MET A 1 -15.24 18.98 14.80
N ALA A 2 -14.20 18.94 15.64
CA ALA A 2 -12.86 19.35 15.23
C ALA A 2 -12.40 18.38 14.14
N LYS A 3 -12.28 18.86 12.90
CA LYS A 3 -11.60 18.15 11.81
C LYS A 3 -10.14 18.03 12.21
N GLY A 4 -9.79 16.96 12.93
CA GLY A 4 -8.41 16.53 13.08
C GLY A 4 -7.79 16.35 11.68
N PRO A 5 -6.46 16.47 11.54
CA PRO A 5 -5.79 16.39 10.25
C PRO A 5 -6.28 15.12 9.55
N GLY A 6 -7.04 15.30 8.48
CA GLY A 6 -7.74 14.23 7.78
C GLY A 6 -6.74 13.40 7.03
N TYR A 7 -6.02 12.55 7.75
CA TYR A 7 -5.45 11.34 7.15
C TYR A 7 -6.64 10.54 6.66
N THR A 8 -6.78 10.48 5.34
CA THR A 8 -7.89 9.73 4.74
C THR A 8 -7.58 8.25 4.95
N ILE A 9 -8.60 7.43 5.17
CA ILE A 9 -8.43 5.96 5.30
C ILE A 9 -7.63 5.40 4.11
N ASP A 10 -7.78 6.02 2.94
CA ASP A 10 -6.99 5.77 1.74
C ASP A 10 -5.47 5.92 1.93
N ASP A 11 -5.02 6.93 2.69
CA ASP A 11 -3.59 7.15 2.98
C ASP A 11 -3.05 6.03 3.87
N LEU A 12 -3.81 5.63 4.89
CA LEU A 12 -3.44 4.55 5.79
C LEU A 12 -3.29 3.23 5.02
N ILE A 13 -4.20 2.97 4.10
CA ILE A 13 -4.20 1.76 3.27
C ILE A 13 -3.08 1.79 2.26
N TYR A 14 -2.84 2.94 1.63
CA TYR A 14 -1.71 3.14 0.74
C TYR A 14 -0.38 2.86 1.44
N TYR A 15 -0.15 3.47 2.61
CA TYR A 15 1.07 3.27 3.37
C TYR A 15 1.21 1.83 3.89
N THR A 16 0.11 1.21 4.33
CA THR A 16 0.13 -0.20 4.76
C THR A 16 0.50 -1.12 3.61
N GLY A 17 -0.10 -0.94 2.44
CA GLY A 17 0.25 -1.68 1.23
C GLY A 17 1.68 -1.43 0.78
N LEU A 18 2.14 -0.17 0.85
CA LEU A 18 3.49 0.23 0.47
C LEU A 18 4.56 -0.42 1.36
N PHE A 19 4.46 -0.27 2.68
CA PHE A 19 5.44 -0.84 3.60
C PHE A 19 5.38 -2.37 3.61
N GLY A 20 4.18 -2.94 3.58
CA GLY A 20 3.98 -4.39 3.49
C GLY A 20 4.60 -4.96 2.20
N GLY A 21 4.35 -4.32 1.07
CA GLY A 21 4.91 -4.72 -0.22
C GLY A 21 6.43 -4.66 -0.28
N ILE A 22 7.03 -3.59 0.28
CA ILE A 22 8.50 -3.47 0.37
C ILE A 22 9.08 -4.63 1.19
N ILE A 23 8.55 -4.87 2.39
CA ILE A 23 9.07 -5.89 3.31
C ILE A 23 8.98 -7.28 2.69
N ILE A 24 7.79 -7.66 2.21
CA ILE A 24 7.56 -8.99 1.62
C ILE A 24 8.45 -9.19 0.40
N THR A 25 8.52 -8.20 -0.50
CA THR A 25 9.33 -8.29 -1.71
C THR A 25 10.81 -8.39 -1.37
N TYR A 26 11.29 -7.62 -0.39
CA TYR A 26 12.69 -7.67 0.03
C TYR A 26 13.07 -9.05 0.60
N LEU A 27 12.22 -9.62 1.46
CA LEU A 27 12.42 -10.98 2.00
C LEU A 27 12.36 -12.04 0.90
N LEU A 28 11.46 -11.89 -0.07
CA LEU A 28 11.30 -12.86 -1.15
C LEU A 28 12.51 -12.86 -2.10
N LEU A 29 13.07 -11.68 -2.37
CA LEU A 29 14.31 -11.54 -3.12
C LEU A 29 15.57 -11.90 -2.29
N GLU A 30 15.45 -12.17 -0.99
CA GLU A 30 16.57 -12.57 -0.15
C GLU A 30 17.25 -13.86 -0.62
N ASN A 31 16.43 -14.78 -1.13
CA ASN A 31 16.85 -16.08 -1.66
C ASN A 31 17.55 -16.00 -3.03
N LEU A 32 17.62 -14.82 -3.65
CA LEU A 32 18.26 -14.63 -4.95
C LEU A 32 19.62 -13.94 -4.79
N PRO A 33 20.65 -14.34 -5.57
CA PRO A 33 21.99 -13.73 -5.55
C PRO A 33 21.99 -12.37 -6.27
N ILE A 34 21.14 -11.45 -5.81
CA ILE A 34 20.97 -10.10 -6.34
C ILE A 34 21.62 -9.12 -5.36
N HIS A 35 22.32 -8.12 -5.89
CA HIS A 35 22.91 -7.06 -5.09
C HIS A 35 21.87 -6.34 -4.21
N HIS A 36 22.24 -6.07 -2.96
CA HIS A 36 21.34 -5.47 -1.95
C HIS A 36 20.66 -4.17 -2.39
N ILE A 37 21.34 -3.32 -3.17
CA ILE A 37 20.77 -2.07 -3.71
C ILE A 37 19.68 -2.36 -4.75
N ILE A 38 19.94 -3.30 -5.67
CA ILE A 38 18.98 -3.66 -6.73
C ILE A 38 17.74 -4.30 -6.10
N ARG A 39 17.94 -5.14 -5.08
CA ARG A 39 16.85 -5.73 -4.29
C ARG A 39 15.96 -4.66 -3.67
N LEU A 40 16.58 -3.62 -3.09
CA LEU A 40 15.86 -2.51 -2.48
C LEU A 40 15.09 -1.69 -3.52
N ILE A 41 15.66 -1.43 -4.69
CA ILE A 41 14.97 -0.72 -5.79
C ILE A 41 13.74 -1.50 -6.26
N ILE A 42 13.86 -2.81 -6.47
CA ILE A 42 12.74 -3.67 -6.86
C ILE A 42 11.66 -3.65 -5.78
N ALA A 43 12.05 -3.79 -4.51
CA ALA A 43 11.12 -3.74 -3.39
C ALA A 43 10.37 -2.41 -3.29
N LEU A 44 11.03 -1.28 -3.56
CA LEU A 44 10.39 0.05 -3.60
C LEU A 44 9.34 0.14 -4.72
N ILE A 45 9.67 -0.32 -5.92
CA ILE A 45 8.75 -0.29 -7.07
C ILE A 45 7.52 -1.15 -6.77
N VAL A 46 7.72 -2.37 -6.26
CA VAL A 46 6.62 -3.27 -5.90
C VAL A 46 5.80 -2.71 -4.72
N GLY A 47 6.46 -2.07 -3.74
CA GLY A 47 5.81 -1.35 -2.66
C GLY A 47 4.84 -0.28 -3.15
N VAL A 48 5.29 0.62 -4.01
CA VAL A 48 4.42 1.67 -4.58
C VAL A 48 3.24 1.06 -5.35
N GLY A 49 3.50 0.00 -6.14
CA GLY A 49 2.45 -0.70 -6.88
C GLY A 49 1.42 -1.40 -5.97
N THR A 50 1.87 -2.06 -4.91
CA THR A 50 1.00 -2.73 -3.93
C THR A 50 0.19 -1.75 -3.09
N GLY A 51 0.78 -0.61 -2.70
CA GLY A 51 0.05 0.50 -2.07
C GLY A 51 -1.07 1.04 -2.97
N TRP A 52 -0.78 1.30 -4.25
CA TRP A 52 -1.80 1.75 -5.20
C TRP A 52 -2.89 0.69 -5.41
N CYS A 53 -2.52 -0.58 -5.62
CA CYS A 53 -3.51 -1.66 -5.74
C CYS A 53 -4.39 -1.77 -4.49
N ALA A 54 -3.81 -1.70 -3.29
CA ALA A 54 -4.55 -1.78 -2.03
C ALA A 54 -5.59 -0.67 -1.92
N THR A 55 -5.21 0.58 -2.20
CA THR A 55 -6.15 1.70 -2.22
C THR A 55 -7.21 1.51 -3.31
N TYR A 56 -6.81 1.11 -4.52
CA TYR A 56 -7.76 0.89 -5.63
C TYR A 56 -8.82 -0.17 -5.31
N PHE A 57 -8.44 -1.30 -4.73
CA PHE A 57 -9.39 -2.35 -4.33
C PHE A 57 -10.26 -1.92 -3.16
N PHE A 58 -9.70 -1.18 -2.20
CA PHE A 58 -10.45 -0.70 -1.04
C PHE A 58 -11.47 0.36 -1.42
N SER A 59 -11.09 1.40 -2.17
CA SER A 59 -12.03 2.43 -2.64
C SER A 59 -13.09 1.83 -3.57
N ARG A 60 -12.80 0.76 -4.30
CA ARG A 60 -13.78 0.04 -5.13
C ARG A 60 -14.73 -0.85 -4.32
N ASN A 61 -14.27 -1.42 -3.19
CA ASN A 61 -15.12 -2.16 -2.26
C ASN A 61 -15.99 -1.24 -1.41
N GLU A 62 -15.47 -0.08 -0.97
CA GLU A 62 -16.27 0.94 -0.27
C GLU A 62 -17.25 1.66 -1.21
N GLY A 63 -16.97 1.72 -2.52
CA GLY A 63 -17.93 2.11 -3.55
C GLY A 63 -19.17 1.19 -3.68
N SER A 64 -19.23 0.09 -2.92
CA SER A 64 -20.42 -0.77 -2.79
C SER A 64 -21.04 -0.75 -1.38
N GLY A 65 -20.58 0.12 -0.48
CA GLY A 65 -21.04 0.20 0.92
C GLY A 65 -21.30 1.61 1.44
N GLY A 66 -21.32 2.62 0.55
CA GLY A 66 -21.42 4.03 0.92
C GLY A 66 -22.67 4.76 0.43
N ASP A 67 -23.69 4.04 -0.04
CA ASP A 67 -25.05 4.60 -0.18
C ASP A 67 -25.88 4.14 1.01
N SER A 68 -25.77 4.84 2.15
CA SER A 68 -26.89 4.93 3.08
C SER A 68 -26.77 6.21 3.90
N GLU A 69 -27.61 7.16 3.49
CA GLU A 69 -28.34 8.10 4.35
C GLU A 69 -27.57 8.73 5.50
N PHE A 70 -27.19 10.01 5.34
CA PHE A 70 -27.57 11.11 6.23
C PHE A 70 -27.32 12.47 5.57
#